data_AF-A0A2N1HZW7-F1
#
_entry.id   AF-A0A2N1HZW7-F1
#
_cell.length_a   1.000
_cell.length_b   1.000
_cell.length_c   1.000
_cell.angle_alpha   90.00
_cell.angle_beta   90.00
_cell.angle_gamma   90.00
#
_symmetry.space_group_name_H-M   'P 1'
#
loop_
_entity.id
_entity.type
_entity.pdbx_description
1 polymer ?
#
loop_
_entity_poly.entity_id
_entity_poly.type
_entity_poly.pdbx_seq_one_letter_code
_entity_poly.pdbx_strand_id
1 'polypeptide(L)' 'MNTTGYAAKSAGSKLTEFSFERRDLRDNDVEIEILYCGV' A
#
# COMPACT_ATOMS: atom_id res chain seq x y z
N MET A 1 -8.25 4.93 5.60
CA MET A 1 -7.92 5.61 4.32
C MET A 1 -7.83 4.54 3.25
N ASN A 2 -8.70 4.60 2.23
CA ASN A 2 -8.68 3.64 1.13
C ASN A 2 -7.45 3.92 0.24
N THR A 3 -6.54 2.96 0.17
CA THR A 3 -5.25 3.06 -0.55
C THR A 3 -5.17 1.97 -1.62
N THR A 4 -4.68 2.34 -2.81
CA THR A 4 -4.40 1.39 -3.88
C THR A 4 -2.90 1.10 -3.98
N GLY A 5 -2.54 -0.17 -4.11
CA GLY A 5 -1.19 -0.64 -4.41
C GLY A 5 -1.21 -1.87 -5.33
N TYR A 6 -0.06 -2.52 -5.49
CA TYR A 6 0.06 -3.77 -6.23
C TYR A 6 0.53 -4.90 -5.32
N ALA A 7 -0.11 -6.06 -5.39
CA ALA A 7 0.21 -7.22 -4.55
C ALA A 7 0.14 -8.54 -5.34
N ALA A 8 0.97 -9.51 -4.94
CA ALA A 8 0.88 -10.91 -5.38
C ALA A 8 -0.10 -11.64 -4.45
N LYS A 9 -1.20 -12.17 -5.00
CA LYS A 9 -2.27 -12.81 -4.21
C LYS A 9 -1.99 -14.27 -3.86
N SER A 10 -0.93 -14.83 -4.45
CA SER A 10 -0.39 -16.16 -4.14
C SER A 10 1.09 -16.26 -4.53
N ALA A 11 1.78 -17.29 -4.05
CA ALA A 11 3.18 -17.53 -4.38
C ALA A 11 3.39 -17.65 -5.91
N GLY A 12 4.34 -16.88 -6.44
CA GLY A 12 4.67 -16.87 -7.88
C GLY A 12 3.66 -16.16 -8.79
N SER A 13 2.57 -15.60 -8.25
CA SER A 13 1.61 -14.83 -9.05
C SER A 13 2.15 -13.46 -9.43
N LYS A 14 1.65 -12.91 -10.54
CA LYS A 14 1.96 -11.54 -10.95
C LYS A 14 1.39 -10.54 -9.94
N LEU A 15 2.07 -9.41 -9.78
CA LEU A 15 1.53 -8.27 -9.06
C LEU A 15 0.30 -7.72 -9.81
N THR A 16 -0.80 -7.55 -9.08
CA THR A 16 -2.05 -6.96 -9.58
C THR A 16 -2.55 -5.89 -8.62
N GLU A 17 -3.43 -5.01 -9.10
CA GLU A 17 -4.05 -3.98 -8.27
C GLU A 17 -4.71 -4.57 -7.00
N PHE A 18 -4.52 -3.87 -5.90
CA PHE A 18 -4.99 -4.23 -4.58
C PHE A 18 -5.36 -2.99 -3.78
N SER A 19 -6.63 -2.91 -3.37
CA SER A 19 -7.13 -1.86 -2.49
C SER A 19 -7.14 -2.34 -1.05
N PHE A 20 -6.71 -1.49 -0.13
CA PHE A 20 -6.64 -1.80 1.29
C PHE A 20 -6.83 -0.55 2.14
N GLU A 21 -7.31 -0.75 3.36
CA GLU A 21 -7.43 0.32 4.35
C GLU A 21 -6.15 0.44 5.16
N ARG A 22 -5.62 1.67 5.23
CA ARG A 22 -4.67 2.03 6.29
C ARG A 22 -5.44 2.44 7.54
N ARG A 23 -4.86 2.08 8.69
CA ARG A 23 -5.32 2.53 10.01
C ARG A 23 -5.32 4.05 10.10
N ASP A 24 -6.11 4.57 11.04
CA ASP A 24 -6.12 6.00 11.35
C ASP A 24 -4.75 6.46 11.90
N LEU A 25 -4.45 7.74 11.63
CA LEU A 25 -3.23 8.41 12.08
C LEU A 25 -3.31 8.66 13.59
N ARG A 26 -2.24 8.31 14.32
CA ARG A 26 -2.05 8.66 15.74
C ARG A 26 -1.12 9.86 15.85
N ASP A 27 -1.06 10.45 17.04
CA ASP A 27 -0.34 11.70 17.31
C ASP A 27 1.14 11.70 16.86
N ASN A 28 1.79 10.53 16.84
CA ASN A 28 3.20 10.37 16.50
C ASN A 28 3.44 9.67 15.16
N ASP A 29 2.41 9.51 14.34
CA ASP A 29 2.53 8.92 13.02
C ASP A 29 2.74 9.97 11.92
N VAL A 30 3.28 9.52 10.80
CA VAL A 30 3.45 10.33 9.60
C VAL A 30 2.78 9.62 8.43
N GLU A 31 1.86 10.31 7.78
CA GLU A 31 1.31 9.89 6.49
C GLU A 31 2.20 10.39 5.35
N ILE A 32 2.43 9.56 4.34
CA ILE A 32 3.34 9.85 3.24
C ILE A 32 2.66 9.50 1.92
N GLU A 33 2.64 10.46 1.00
CA GLU A 33 2.38 10.20 -0.41
C GLU A 33 3.65 9.63 -1.07
N ILE A 34 3.56 8.38 -1.55
CA ILE A 34 4.70 7.71 -2.18
C ILE A 34 4.78 8.13 -3.65
N LEU A 35 5.68 9.06 -3.96
CA LEU A 35 5.92 9.51 -5.34
C LEU A 35 6.72 8.49 -6.16
N TYR A 36 7.69 7.84 -5.53
CA TYR A 36 8.59 6.89 -6.17
C TYR A 36 8.95 5.74 -5.21
N CYS A 37 9.06 4.52 -5.74
CA CYS A 37 9.54 3.33 -5.04
C CYS A 37 10.38 2.51 -6.02
N GLY A 38 11.63 2.23 -5.66
CA GLY A 38 12.52 1.37 -6.47
C GLY A 38 12.08 -0.09 -6.46
N VAL A 39 12.65 -0.87 -7.38
CA VAL A 39 12.52 -2.33 -7.49
C VAL A 39 13.89 -2.96 -7.49
#